data_AF-A0A1E5GXN6-F1
#
_entry.id   AF-A0A1E5GXN6-F1
#
_cell.length_a   1.000
_cell.length_b   1.000
_cell.length_c   1.000
_cell.angle_alpha   90.00
_cell.angle_beta   90.00
_cell.angle_gamma   90.00
#
_symmetry.space_group_name_H-M   'P 1'
#
loop_
_entity.id
_entity.type
_entity.pdbx_description
1 polymer ?
#
loop_
_entity_poly.entity_id
_entity_poly.type
_entity_poly.pdbx_seq_one_letter_code
_entity_poly.pdbx_strand_id
1 'polypeptide(L)'
;MKKKSYLFLSLIIISFFLIFGSVTYAQEERNNDLDVATGWTIDFNTSFPNINKDDIFIQNHISQALNQKMIINNFANIGEAELTATKSIPMKKGYEYNINLIYAMQFKEVQRGWIDFNGETVYSEIEPYPSDKEYKKTIIPEEDFTYTITIHFKVKRLENGYLKLGYSLENEGIEEKPESMDSSVTARYLLDDGEKLLEDETVTGKVGEAYSIAQKELDGYTLKEVQGEVSGLFTKEPQEVAFIYSKSAEKLGTVTAYYQDEAGNDLEEPMVKRGMVGEAYSISQKEFDGYTLKNIQGEQNGLFKPENQSVIYTYGRIEKDTSDDSKETAGSNVTIYYQDENGNELAQQVVKNGLLGQAYTVDIKDIPGYSLKEIKDDHSGEYVENNQVVICVYIKQDAVSITNQTIIQSPEKIPLLGESGKRILQIIGAIILAALLTFYIVKKRKKSM
;
A
#
# COMPACT_ATOMS: atom_id res chain seq x y z
N MET A 1 42.48 -26.18 -20.61
CA MET A 1 42.43 -26.94 -19.34
C MET A 1 41.24 -26.47 -18.50
N LYS A 2 40.16 -27.24 -18.51
CA LYS A 2 38.98 -27.08 -17.64
C LYS A 2 39.31 -27.63 -16.26
N LYS A 3 39.58 -26.78 -15.25
CA LYS A 3 39.84 -27.27 -13.88
C LYS A 3 39.59 -26.24 -12.76
N LYS A 4 38.55 -25.40 -12.87
CA LYS A 4 38.14 -24.49 -11.77
C LYS A 4 36.63 -24.47 -11.43
N SER A 5 35.80 -25.29 -12.09
CA SER A 5 34.34 -25.25 -11.87
C SER A 5 33.79 -26.22 -10.82
N TYR A 6 34.60 -27.12 -10.26
CA TYR A 6 34.11 -28.17 -9.34
C TYR A 6 34.22 -27.80 -7.84
N LEU A 7 34.97 -26.77 -7.47
CA LEU A 7 35.12 -26.40 -6.05
C LEU A 7 33.93 -25.56 -5.52
N PHE A 8 33.27 -24.77 -6.38
CA PHE A 8 32.11 -23.96 -6.00
C PHE A 8 30.81 -24.76 -5.90
N LEU A 9 30.66 -25.81 -6.72
CA LEU A 9 29.49 -26.69 -6.66
C LEU A 9 29.51 -27.60 -5.42
N SER A 10 30.70 -27.96 -4.92
CA SER A 10 30.86 -28.77 -3.72
C SER A 10 30.48 -28.02 -2.42
N LEU A 11 30.71 -26.71 -2.33
CA LEU A 11 30.32 -25.93 -1.14
C LEU A 11 28.80 -25.68 -1.09
N ILE A 12 28.15 -25.51 -2.24
CA ILE A 12 26.70 -25.30 -2.32
C ILE A 12 25.95 -26.58 -1.93
N ILE A 13 26.44 -27.76 -2.34
CA ILE A 13 25.82 -29.04 -1.96
C ILE A 13 26.01 -29.34 -0.47
N ILE A 14 27.17 -29.01 0.12
CA ILE A 14 27.40 -29.18 1.58
C ILE A 14 26.56 -28.19 2.40
N SER A 15 26.40 -26.94 1.94
CA SER A 15 25.52 -25.95 2.57
C SER A 15 24.04 -26.33 2.48
N PHE A 16 23.60 -26.92 1.37
CA PHE A 16 22.21 -27.34 1.17
C PHE A 16 21.86 -28.54 2.06
N PHE A 17 22.77 -29.51 2.22
CA PHE A 17 22.57 -30.65 3.14
C PHE A 17 22.60 -30.23 4.63
N LEU A 18 23.40 -29.23 5.01
CA LEU A 18 23.42 -28.71 6.38
C LEU A 18 22.13 -27.98 6.74
N ILE A 19 21.62 -27.13 5.84
CA ILE A 19 20.39 -26.37 6.08
C ILE A 19 19.17 -27.30 6.11
N PHE A 20 19.00 -28.19 5.13
CA PHE A 20 17.86 -29.11 5.12
C PHE A 20 17.89 -30.12 6.26
N GLY A 21 19.07 -30.65 6.63
CA GLY A 21 19.22 -31.53 7.78
C GLY A 21 18.93 -30.83 9.11
N SER A 22 19.33 -29.57 9.27
CA SER A 22 19.04 -28.80 10.49
C SER A 22 17.56 -28.47 10.66
N VAL A 23 16.85 -28.18 9.56
CA VAL A 23 15.40 -27.89 9.58
C VAL A 23 14.59 -29.15 9.90
N THR A 24 14.95 -30.30 9.32
CA THR A 24 14.25 -31.57 9.61
C THR A 24 14.45 -32.02 11.05
N TYR A 25 15.68 -31.90 11.57
CA TYR A 25 15.98 -32.22 12.96
C TYR A 25 15.22 -31.33 13.95
N ALA A 26 15.21 -30.01 13.72
CA ALA A 26 14.48 -29.07 14.57
C ALA A 26 12.96 -29.33 14.55
N GLN A 27 12.41 -29.75 13.41
CA GLN A 27 10.99 -30.09 13.30
C GLN A 27 10.66 -31.42 14.01
N GLU A 28 11.54 -32.41 13.96
CA GLU A 28 11.38 -33.67 14.68
C GLU A 28 11.47 -33.48 16.21
N GLU A 29 12.45 -32.70 16.69
CA GLU A 29 12.52 -32.30 18.10
C GLU A 29 11.24 -31.55 18.52
N ARG A 30 10.76 -30.63 17.68
CA ARG A 30 9.56 -29.85 18.00
C ARG A 30 8.31 -30.72 18.11
N ASN A 31 8.16 -31.69 17.21
CA ASN A 31 7.06 -32.64 17.27
C ASN A 31 7.13 -33.49 18.54
N ASN A 32 8.33 -33.88 18.98
CA ASN A 32 8.51 -34.62 20.24
C ASN A 32 8.20 -33.78 21.48
N ASP A 33 8.51 -32.47 21.46
CA ASP A 33 8.13 -31.56 22.54
C ASP A 33 6.61 -31.48 22.72
N LEU A 34 5.87 -31.38 21.60
CA LEU A 34 4.42 -31.26 21.58
C LEU A 34 3.68 -32.58 21.89
N ASP A 35 4.33 -33.72 21.64
CA ASP A 35 3.75 -35.04 21.90
C ASP A 35 3.64 -35.34 23.40
N VAL A 36 2.43 -35.24 23.94
CA VAL A 36 2.13 -35.54 25.35
C VAL A 36 2.20 -37.03 25.70
N ALA A 37 2.33 -37.94 24.72
CA ALA A 37 2.47 -39.36 24.99
C ALA A 37 3.92 -39.76 25.33
N THR A 38 4.89 -38.85 25.21
CA THR A 38 6.33 -39.15 25.40
C THR A 38 7.08 -38.02 26.09
N GLY A 39 8.33 -38.26 26.50
CA GLY A 39 9.22 -37.22 27.04
C GLY A 39 8.90 -36.79 28.47
N TRP A 40 8.35 -37.69 29.29
CA TRP A 40 8.03 -37.39 30.69
C TRP A 40 9.22 -37.60 31.63
N THR A 41 9.41 -36.66 32.56
CA THR A 41 10.28 -36.83 33.72
C THR A 41 9.47 -37.44 34.86
N ILE A 42 9.84 -38.64 35.30
CA ILE A 42 9.05 -39.45 36.24
C ILE A 42 9.84 -39.66 37.53
N ASP A 43 9.25 -39.22 38.64
CA ASP A 43 9.63 -39.56 40.00
C ASP A 43 8.63 -40.56 40.57
N PHE A 44 9.11 -41.71 41.02
CA PHE A 44 8.27 -42.81 41.50
C PHE A 44 8.94 -43.50 42.68
N ASN A 45 8.16 -43.67 43.75
CA ASN A 45 8.57 -44.40 44.94
C ASN A 45 7.51 -45.41 45.33
N THR A 46 7.97 -46.58 45.81
CA THR A 46 7.10 -47.62 46.34
C THR A 46 7.77 -48.39 47.47
N SER A 47 6.95 -48.88 48.40
CA SER A 47 7.35 -49.83 49.44
C SER A 47 7.80 -51.22 48.92
N PHE A 48 7.60 -51.54 47.63
CA PHE A 48 7.98 -52.84 47.05
C PHE A 48 9.29 -52.75 46.24
N PRO A 49 10.31 -53.57 46.56
CA PRO A 49 11.68 -53.38 46.04
C PRO A 49 11.89 -53.75 44.56
N ASN A 50 10.88 -54.30 43.87
CA ASN A 50 11.02 -54.86 42.51
C ASN A 50 10.01 -54.28 41.51
N ILE A 51 9.49 -53.08 41.77
CA ILE A 51 8.59 -52.39 40.83
C ILE A 51 9.30 -51.15 40.32
N ASN A 52 9.52 -51.06 39.01
CA ASN A 52 10.13 -49.89 38.40
C ASN A 52 9.09 -48.93 37.86
N LYS A 53 9.50 -47.67 37.72
CA LYS A 53 8.64 -46.61 37.17
C LYS A 53 8.17 -46.92 35.75
N ASP A 54 8.99 -47.56 34.93
CA ASP A 54 8.67 -47.88 33.53
C ASP A 54 7.63 -49.01 33.42
N ASP A 55 7.46 -49.82 34.48
CA ASP A 55 6.40 -50.82 34.57
C ASP A 55 5.04 -50.17 34.91
N ILE A 56 5.06 -48.96 35.47
CA ILE A 56 3.89 -48.24 35.96
C ILE A 56 3.47 -47.14 34.99
N PHE A 57 4.42 -46.37 34.47
CA PHE A 57 4.17 -45.23 33.60
C PHE A 57 4.60 -45.57 32.16
N ILE A 58 3.66 -46.15 31.41
CA ILE A 58 3.90 -46.58 30.03
C ILE A 58 3.75 -45.36 29.12
N GLN A 59 4.81 -45.02 28.39
CA GLN A 59 4.83 -43.95 27.40
C GLN A 59 4.65 -44.49 25.98
N ASN A 60 4.29 -43.61 25.04
CA ASN A 60 4.16 -43.90 23.61
C ASN A 60 3.16 -45.03 23.29
N HIS A 61 2.13 -45.23 24.12
CA HIS A 61 1.16 -46.29 23.90
C HIS A 61 0.17 -45.88 22.82
N ILE A 62 0.03 -46.70 21.78
CA ILE A 62 -0.93 -46.49 20.69
C ILE A 62 -2.02 -47.55 20.79
N SER A 63 -3.26 -47.11 20.95
CA SER A 63 -4.44 -47.96 20.90
C SER A 63 -5.20 -47.70 19.61
N GLN A 64 -5.05 -48.60 18.63
CA GLN A 64 -5.79 -48.54 17.37
C GLN A 64 -7.30 -48.71 17.58
N ALA A 65 -7.70 -49.52 18.57
CA ALA A 65 -9.12 -49.75 18.89
C ALA A 65 -9.82 -48.50 19.43
N LEU A 66 -9.10 -47.67 20.20
CA LEU A 66 -9.62 -46.41 20.72
C LEU A 66 -9.31 -45.21 19.80
N ASN A 67 -8.53 -45.43 18.74
CA ASN A 67 -7.98 -44.38 17.89
C ASN A 67 -7.19 -43.31 18.67
N GLN A 68 -6.35 -43.74 19.62
CA GLN A 68 -5.66 -42.84 20.54
C GLN A 68 -4.17 -43.18 20.71
N LYS A 69 -3.37 -42.14 20.99
CA LYS A 69 -1.98 -42.24 21.45
C LYS A 69 -1.85 -41.56 22.81
N MET A 70 -1.22 -42.23 23.79
CA MET A 70 -1.29 -41.82 25.18
C MET A 70 -0.13 -42.33 26.04
N ILE A 71 0.02 -41.72 27.23
CA ILE A 71 0.60 -42.40 28.39
C ILE A 71 -0.48 -43.21 29.11
N ILE A 72 -0.09 -44.31 29.75
CA ILE A 72 -0.97 -45.12 30.59
C ILE A 72 -0.27 -45.49 31.89
N ASN A 73 -1.00 -45.31 32.99
CA ASN A 73 -0.75 -45.94 34.27
C ASN A 73 -1.88 -46.91 34.54
N ASN A 74 -1.58 -48.20 34.63
CA ASN A 74 -2.56 -49.23 34.96
C ASN A 74 -1.92 -50.25 35.88
N PHE A 75 -2.29 -50.22 37.16
CA PHE A 75 -1.59 -50.98 38.18
C PHE A 75 -2.53 -51.58 39.23
N ALA A 76 -2.05 -52.65 39.86
CA ALA A 76 -2.72 -53.30 40.97
C ALA A 76 -1.69 -53.74 42.01
N ASN A 77 -1.96 -53.45 43.29
CA ASN A 77 -1.16 -53.91 44.42
C ASN A 77 0.35 -53.60 44.29
N ILE A 78 0.67 -52.33 44.06
CA ILE A 78 2.06 -51.86 43.91
C ILE A 78 2.68 -51.39 45.24
N GLY A 79 2.15 -51.85 46.37
CA GLY A 79 2.53 -51.36 47.69
C GLY A 79 1.95 -49.97 48.02
N GLU A 80 2.45 -49.35 49.08
CA GLU A 80 2.31 -47.90 49.25
C GLU A 80 3.22 -47.21 48.24
N ALA A 81 2.63 -46.41 47.35
CA ALA A 81 3.34 -45.84 46.22
C ALA A 81 2.89 -44.41 45.92
N GLU A 82 3.82 -43.61 45.42
CA GLU A 82 3.62 -42.22 45.02
C GLU A 82 4.37 -41.98 43.72
N LEU A 83 3.70 -41.37 42.76
CA LEU A 83 4.25 -41.02 41.46
C LEU A 83 3.97 -39.56 41.18
N THR A 84 4.99 -38.84 40.71
CA THR A 84 4.85 -37.53 40.08
C THR A 84 5.57 -37.57 38.74
N ALA A 85 4.86 -37.29 37.64
CA ALA A 85 5.43 -37.18 36.31
C ALA A 85 5.17 -35.78 35.76
N THR A 86 6.17 -35.20 35.10
CA THR A 86 6.09 -33.86 34.49
C THR A 86 6.46 -33.90 33.02
N LYS A 87 5.71 -33.19 32.19
CA LYS A 87 6.00 -32.91 30.79
C LYS A 87 6.10 -31.40 30.61
N SER A 88 7.26 -30.95 30.16
CA SER A 88 7.53 -29.55 29.82
C SER A 88 7.35 -29.34 28.33
N ILE A 89 6.53 -28.37 27.94
CA ILE A 89 6.23 -28.05 26.54
C ILE A 89 6.60 -26.58 26.32
N PRO A 90 7.73 -26.29 25.65
CA PRO A 90 8.09 -24.93 25.30
C PRO A 90 7.02 -24.34 24.35
N MET A 91 6.53 -23.14 24.65
CA MET A 91 5.59 -22.37 23.85
C MET A 91 6.21 -21.02 23.50
N LYS A 92 6.12 -20.63 22.23
CA LYS A 92 6.78 -19.45 21.68
C LYS A 92 5.78 -18.32 21.45
N LYS A 93 6.21 -17.09 21.71
CA LYS A 93 5.48 -15.88 21.32
C LYS A 93 5.24 -15.86 19.81
N GLY A 94 4.06 -15.39 19.40
CA GLY A 94 3.70 -15.29 17.98
C GLY A 94 3.24 -16.59 17.34
N TYR A 95 2.91 -17.59 18.16
CA TYR A 95 2.24 -18.83 17.80
C TYR A 95 0.95 -18.99 18.60
N GLU A 96 -0.02 -19.69 18.03
CA GLU A 96 -1.22 -20.16 18.70
C GLU A 96 -1.10 -21.68 18.90
N TYR A 97 -1.40 -22.13 20.12
CA TYR A 97 -1.41 -23.53 20.51
C TYR A 97 -2.83 -23.97 20.78
N ASN A 98 -3.32 -24.97 20.04
CA ASN A 98 -4.61 -25.59 20.27
C ASN A 98 -4.39 -26.95 20.96
N ILE A 99 -4.68 -27.00 22.25
CA ILE A 99 -4.63 -28.19 23.09
C ILE A 99 -5.97 -28.91 23.01
N ASN A 100 -5.93 -30.19 22.68
CA ASN A 100 -7.08 -31.09 22.62
C ASN A 100 -6.68 -32.49 23.12
N LEU A 101 -6.74 -32.67 24.44
CA LEU A 101 -6.29 -33.88 25.12
C LEU A 101 -7.45 -34.71 25.64
N ILE A 102 -7.20 -36.00 25.78
CA ILE A 102 -8.09 -37.00 26.34
C ILE A 102 -7.44 -37.54 27.61
N TYR A 103 -8.18 -37.57 28.72
CA TYR A 103 -7.71 -38.17 29.96
C TYR A 103 -8.80 -39.03 30.59
N ALA A 104 -8.39 -39.98 31.43
CA ALA A 104 -9.30 -40.74 32.27
C ALA A 104 -8.57 -41.17 33.55
N MET A 105 -9.28 -41.20 34.67
CA MET A 105 -8.75 -41.59 35.98
C MET A 105 -9.74 -42.48 36.70
N GLN A 106 -9.25 -43.56 37.32
CA GLN A 106 -10.04 -44.41 38.20
C GLN A 106 -9.20 -44.82 39.40
N PHE A 107 -9.71 -44.47 40.59
CA PHE A 107 -9.13 -44.84 41.88
C PHE A 107 -10.25 -45.23 42.86
N LYS A 108 -9.89 -45.98 43.91
CA LYS A 108 -10.83 -46.44 44.95
C LYS A 108 -11.36 -45.31 45.85
N GLU A 109 -10.58 -44.24 46.01
CA GLU A 109 -10.92 -43.07 46.81
C GLU A 109 -10.76 -41.81 45.93
N VAL A 110 -11.56 -40.78 46.21
CA VAL A 110 -11.43 -39.47 45.54
C VAL A 110 -10.06 -38.86 45.80
N GLN A 111 -9.59 -38.05 44.84
CA GLN A 111 -8.33 -37.28 44.93
C GLN A 111 -7.06 -38.11 45.19
N ARG A 112 -7.09 -39.42 44.91
CA ARG A 112 -5.90 -40.30 44.91
C ARG A 112 -4.94 -39.97 43.79
N GLY A 113 -5.44 -39.46 42.67
CA GLY A 113 -4.64 -38.92 41.59
C GLY A 113 -5.19 -37.60 41.08
N TRP A 114 -4.35 -36.88 40.35
CA TRP A 114 -4.72 -35.64 39.67
C TRP A 114 -3.82 -35.39 38.46
N ILE A 115 -4.33 -34.57 37.55
CA ILE A 115 -3.59 -34.03 36.41
C ILE A 115 -3.68 -32.51 36.50
N ASP A 116 -2.54 -31.83 36.52
CA ASP A 116 -2.44 -30.38 36.47
C ASP A 116 -2.02 -29.93 35.08
N PHE A 117 -2.85 -29.10 34.45
CA PHE A 117 -2.64 -28.52 33.13
C PHE A 117 -2.12 -27.09 33.27
N ASN A 118 -0.90 -26.95 33.80
CA ASN A 118 -0.21 -25.68 34.02
C ASN A 118 -1.00 -24.73 34.95
N GLY A 119 -1.38 -25.22 36.13
CA GLY A 119 -2.16 -24.52 37.15
C GLY A 119 -3.66 -24.83 37.16
N GLU A 120 -4.17 -25.55 36.15
CA GLU A 120 -5.54 -26.04 36.10
C GLU A 120 -5.59 -27.52 36.47
N THR A 121 -5.87 -27.82 37.74
CA THR A 121 -5.88 -29.19 38.26
C THR A 121 -7.23 -29.88 38.15
N VAL A 122 -7.25 -31.08 37.57
CA VAL A 122 -8.37 -32.03 37.63
C VAL A 122 -8.03 -33.19 38.57
N TYR A 123 -8.94 -33.52 39.48
CA TYR A 123 -8.75 -34.58 40.46
C TYR A 123 -9.51 -35.85 40.08
N SER A 124 -9.00 -37.00 40.50
CA SER A 124 -9.71 -38.27 40.34
C SER A 124 -11.00 -38.31 41.16
N GLU A 125 -12.07 -38.80 40.55
CA GLU A 125 -13.34 -39.10 41.21
C GLU A 125 -13.49 -40.62 41.40
N ILE A 126 -14.51 -41.04 42.18
CA ILE A 126 -14.86 -42.46 42.28
C ILE A 126 -15.71 -42.81 41.07
N GLU A 127 -15.11 -43.48 40.09
CA GLU A 127 -15.80 -43.97 38.90
C GLU A 127 -15.82 -45.51 38.87
N PRO A 128 -16.97 -46.14 38.53
CA PRO A 128 -17.05 -47.60 38.40
C PRO A 128 -16.20 -48.12 37.24
N TYR A 129 -15.99 -47.31 36.20
CA TYR A 129 -15.13 -47.57 35.05
C TYR A 129 -14.48 -46.27 34.59
N PRO A 130 -13.22 -46.28 34.10
CA PRO A 130 -12.58 -45.07 33.61
C PRO A 130 -13.29 -44.61 32.33
N SER A 131 -13.80 -43.38 32.34
CA SER A 131 -14.42 -42.75 31.19
C SER A 131 -13.55 -41.63 30.61
N ASP A 132 -13.53 -41.53 29.28
CA ASP A 132 -12.75 -40.51 28.58
C ASP A 132 -13.36 -39.13 28.81
N LYS A 133 -12.53 -38.22 29.31
CA LYS A 133 -12.82 -36.80 29.47
C LYS A 133 -11.90 -36.00 28.57
N GLU A 134 -12.35 -34.83 28.15
CA GLU A 134 -11.58 -33.94 27.28
C GLU A 134 -11.00 -32.76 28.07
N TYR A 135 -9.80 -32.34 27.70
CA TYR A 135 -9.22 -31.06 28.10
C TYR A 135 -8.89 -30.27 26.81
N LYS A 136 -9.59 -29.15 26.62
CA LYS A 136 -9.46 -28.30 25.43
C LYS A 136 -9.09 -26.88 25.82
N LYS A 137 -8.06 -26.31 25.19
CA LYS A 137 -7.60 -24.95 25.47
C LYS A 137 -6.86 -24.36 24.27
N THR A 138 -7.09 -23.08 24.00
CA THR A 138 -6.28 -22.30 23.05
C THR A 138 -5.37 -21.35 23.82
N ILE A 139 -4.09 -21.30 23.47
CA ILE A 139 -3.08 -20.47 24.12
C ILE A 139 -2.35 -19.64 23.07
N ILE A 140 -2.28 -18.33 23.29
CA ILE A 140 -1.46 -17.40 22.51
C ILE A 140 -0.46 -16.78 23.49
N PRO A 141 0.82 -17.19 23.48
CA PRO A 141 1.81 -16.69 24.43
C PRO A 141 2.14 -15.21 24.20
N GLU A 142 2.07 -14.39 25.26
CA GLU A 142 2.53 -12.99 25.22
C GLU A 142 4.08 -12.87 25.17
N GLU A 143 4.76 -13.88 25.70
CA GLU A 143 6.20 -14.11 25.68
C GLU A 143 6.49 -15.62 25.62
N ASP A 144 7.74 -16.00 25.33
CA ASP A 144 8.15 -17.40 25.35
C ASP A 144 8.03 -17.95 26.78
N PHE A 145 7.32 -19.07 26.97
CA PHE A 145 7.18 -19.72 28.27
C PHE A 145 7.11 -21.25 28.15
N THR A 146 7.17 -21.94 29.29
CA THR A 146 7.03 -23.41 29.33
C THR A 146 5.67 -23.78 29.92
N TYR A 147 4.84 -24.44 29.12
CA TYR A 147 3.60 -25.05 29.59
C TYR A 147 3.91 -26.41 30.22
N THR A 148 3.59 -26.58 31.50
CA THR A 148 3.93 -27.80 32.24
C THR A 148 2.68 -28.60 32.56
N ILE A 149 2.64 -29.86 32.12
CA ILE A 149 1.63 -30.82 32.55
C ILE A 149 2.22 -31.69 33.65
N THR A 150 1.52 -31.80 34.78
CA THR A 150 1.94 -32.64 35.91
C THR A 150 0.88 -33.70 36.19
N ILE A 151 1.30 -34.96 36.26
CA ILE A 151 0.48 -36.08 36.68
C ILE A 151 0.97 -36.52 38.05
N HIS A 152 0.05 -36.78 38.96
CA HIS A 152 0.38 -37.31 40.27
C HIS A 152 -0.63 -38.35 40.73
N PHE A 153 -0.15 -39.35 41.47
CA PHE A 153 -1.00 -40.17 42.31
C PHE A 153 -0.27 -40.65 43.55
N LYS A 154 -1.04 -40.94 44.60
CA LYS A 154 -0.57 -41.55 45.84
C LYS A 154 -1.54 -42.62 46.30
N VAL A 155 -1.09 -43.86 46.35
CA VAL A 155 -1.93 -45.02 46.64
C VAL A 155 -1.41 -45.81 47.84
N LYS A 156 -2.33 -46.46 48.55
CA LYS A 156 -2.02 -47.37 49.66
C LYS A 156 -1.84 -48.80 49.15
N ARG A 157 -1.29 -49.64 50.02
CA ARG A 157 -1.14 -51.08 49.78
C ARG A 157 -2.50 -51.72 49.41
N LEU A 158 -2.49 -52.64 48.43
CA LEU A 158 -3.68 -53.33 47.87
C LEU A 158 -4.68 -52.42 47.12
N GLU A 159 -4.33 -51.16 46.86
CA GLU A 159 -5.09 -50.32 45.95
C GLU A 159 -4.69 -50.57 44.49
N ASN A 160 -5.65 -50.31 43.62
CA ASN A 160 -5.48 -50.35 42.17
C ASN A 160 -5.76 -48.95 41.66
N GLY A 161 -5.14 -48.61 40.54
CA GLY A 161 -5.32 -47.31 39.91
C GLY A 161 -5.18 -47.40 38.41
N TYR A 162 -5.95 -46.56 37.74
CA TYR A 162 -5.85 -46.32 36.31
C TYR A 162 -5.79 -44.82 36.06
N LEU A 163 -4.86 -44.39 35.21
CA LEU A 163 -4.77 -43.03 34.72
C LEU A 163 -4.23 -43.05 33.29
N LYS A 164 -4.86 -42.33 32.38
CA LYS A 164 -4.29 -42.05 31.06
C LYS A 164 -4.35 -40.56 30.73
N LEU A 165 -3.44 -40.14 29.87
CA LEU A 165 -3.45 -38.84 29.21
C LEU A 165 -2.91 -39.02 27.79
N GLY A 166 -3.62 -38.49 26.81
CA GLY A 166 -3.24 -38.63 25.41
C GLY A 166 -4.12 -37.82 24.51
N TYR A 167 -4.23 -38.25 23.25
CA TYR A 167 -4.97 -37.55 22.22
C TYR A 167 -5.46 -38.53 21.15
N SER A 168 -6.38 -38.06 20.31
CA SER A 168 -6.88 -38.81 19.16
C SER A 168 -5.81 -38.85 18.06
N LEU A 169 -5.68 -39.98 17.36
CA LEU A 169 -4.78 -40.08 16.21
C LEU A 169 -5.16 -39.13 15.06
N GLU A 170 -6.33 -38.47 15.13
CA GLU A 170 -6.82 -37.52 14.12
C GLU A 170 -6.39 -36.06 14.33
N ASN A 171 -5.90 -35.67 15.52
CA ASN A 171 -5.74 -34.25 15.86
C ASN A 171 -4.46 -33.88 16.64
N GLU A 172 -3.46 -34.76 16.68
CA GLU A 172 -2.09 -34.54 17.20
C GLU A 172 -1.96 -34.05 18.67
N GLY A 173 -3.06 -33.84 19.38
CA GLY A 173 -3.10 -33.49 20.81
C GLY A 173 -2.79 -32.01 21.09
N ILE A 174 -1.64 -31.52 20.63
CA ILE A 174 -1.27 -30.11 20.72
C ILE A 174 -0.82 -29.63 19.34
N GLU A 175 -1.66 -28.80 18.72
CA GLU A 175 -1.36 -28.19 17.42
C GLU A 175 -0.71 -26.82 17.62
N GLU A 176 0.47 -26.61 17.01
CA GLU A 176 1.17 -25.33 16.95
C GLU A 176 0.99 -24.71 15.56
N LYS A 177 0.49 -23.47 15.51
CA LYS A 177 0.42 -22.71 14.25
C LYS A 177 0.87 -21.26 14.47
N PRO A 178 1.40 -20.57 13.45
CA PRO A 178 1.68 -19.14 13.56
C PRO A 178 0.44 -18.38 14.01
N GLU A 179 0.63 -17.41 14.91
CA GLU A 179 -0.47 -16.57 15.38
C GLU A 179 -1.09 -15.84 14.18
N SER A 180 -2.42 -15.96 14.04
CA SER A 180 -3.20 -15.31 13.00
C SER A 180 -3.29 -13.81 13.29
N MET A 181 -2.24 -13.06 12.94
CA MET A 181 -2.24 -11.61 13.01
C MET A 181 -2.82 -11.00 11.73
N ASP A 182 -3.67 -9.99 11.87
CA ASP A 182 -4.08 -9.15 10.75
C ASP A 182 -2.89 -8.31 10.28
N SER A 183 -2.73 -8.20 8.97
CA SER A 183 -1.68 -7.43 8.30
C SER A 183 -2.26 -6.72 7.08
N SER A 184 -1.46 -5.86 6.46
CA SER A 184 -1.88 -5.08 5.31
C SER A 184 -0.74 -4.82 4.33
N VAL A 185 -1.09 -4.71 3.06
CA VAL A 185 -0.22 -4.17 2.01
C VAL A 185 -0.85 -2.91 1.43
N THR A 186 -0.11 -1.80 1.42
CA THR A 186 -0.56 -0.52 0.86
C THR A 186 0.08 -0.28 -0.51
N ALA A 187 -0.76 -0.04 -1.51
CA ALA A 187 -0.39 0.35 -2.85
C ALA A 187 -0.43 1.88 -3.01
N ARG A 188 0.68 2.47 -3.46
CA ARG A 188 0.79 3.90 -3.78
C ARG A 188 0.94 4.10 -5.28
N TYR A 189 0.36 5.18 -5.80
CA TYR A 189 0.42 5.55 -7.21
C TYR A 189 0.99 6.97 -7.32
N LEU A 190 2.26 7.09 -7.70
CA LEU A 190 3.03 8.32 -7.56
C LEU A 190 3.66 8.77 -8.89
N LEU A 191 4.00 10.05 -8.99
CA LEU A 191 4.89 10.60 -10.00
C LEU A 191 6.37 10.43 -9.63
N ASP A 192 7.25 10.71 -10.59
CA ASP A 192 8.72 10.67 -10.43
C ASP A 192 9.26 11.57 -9.30
N ASP A 193 8.54 12.63 -8.95
CA ASP A 193 8.86 13.55 -7.85
C ASP A 193 8.20 13.18 -6.52
N GLY A 194 7.43 12.08 -6.49
CA GLY A 194 6.70 11.60 -5.32
C GLY A 194 5.30 12.19 -5.15
N GLU A 195 4.82 13.04 -6.07
CA GLU A 195 3.44 13.54 -6.02
C GLU A 195 2.43 12.40 -6.22
N LYS A 196 1.34 12.42 -5.43
CA LYS A 196 0.31 11.37 -5.44
C LYS A 196 -0.66 11.56 -6.60
N LEU A 197 -0.84 10.53 -7.43
CA LEU A 197 -1.79 10.52 -8.55
C LEU A 197 -3.17 9.99 -8.19
N LEU A 198 -3.23 9.00 -7.29
CA LEU A 198 -4.46 8.38 -6.79
C LEU A 198 -4.36 8.17 -5.28
N GLU A 199 -5.50 8.04 -4.63
CA GLU A 199 -5.52 7.58 -3.24
C GLU A 199 -4.92 6.19 -3.08
N ASP A 200 -4.30 5.98 -1.92
CA ASP A 200 -3.64 4.72 -1.61
C ASP A 200 -4.69 3.62 -1.45
N GLU A 201 -4.37 2.43 -1.95
CA GLU A 201 -5.22 1.26 -1.79
C GLU A 201 -4.59 0.33 -0.77
N THR A 202 -5.36 -0.09 0.23
CA THR A 202 -4.87 -1.04 1.23
C THR A 202 -5.63 -2.35 1.10
N VAL A 203 -4.88 -3.43 0.92
CA VAL A 203 -5.40 -4.80 0.99
C VAL A 203 -5.03 -5.34 2.36
N THR A 204 -5.99 -5.94 3.06
CA THR A 204 -5.77 -6.57 4.36
C THR A 204 -5.91 -8.08 4.25
N GLY A 205 -5.21 -8.80 5.12
CA GLY A 205 -5.25 -10.25 5.19
C GLY A 205 -4.45 -10.75 6.38
N LYS A 206 -4.49 -12.06 6.62
CA LYS A 206 -3.76 -12.65 7.75
C LYS A 206 -2.33 -12.96 7.36
N VAL A 207 -1.40 -12.87 8.32
CA VAL A 207 -0.01 -13.28 8.12
C VAL A 207 0.05 -14.69 7.50
N GLY A 208 0.79 -14.83 6.40
CA GLY A 208 0.92 -16.07 5.65
C GLY A 208 -0.13 -16.28 4.55
N GLU A 209 -1.21 -15.49 4.49
CA GLU A 209 -2.12 -15.48 3.34
C GLU A 209 -1.46 -14.79 2.14
N ALA A 210 -1.85 -15.19 0.92
CA ALA A 210 -1.33 -14.60 -0.29
C ALA A 210 -2.05 -13.27 -0.63
N TYR A 211 -1.29 -12.29 -1.10
CA TYR A 211 -1.82 -11.04 -1.66
C TYR A 211 -1.37 -10.87 -3.12
N SER A 212 -2.15 -10.10 -3.88
CA SER A 212 -1.80 -9.64 -5.21
C SER A 212 -2.42 -8.27 -5.44
N ILE A 213 -1.61 -7.33 -5.92
CA ILE A 213 -2.02 -5.96 -6.22
C ILE A 213 -1.82 -5.74 -7.72
N ALA A 214 -2.90 -5.34 -8.40
CA ALA A 214 -2.86 -5.07 -9.83
C ALA A 214 -2.38 -3.63 -10.09
N GLN A 215 -1.49 -3.46 -11.06
CA GLN A 215 -1.20 -2.15 -11.63
C GLN A 215 -2.48 -1.52 -12.20
N LYS A 216 -2.61 -0.20 -12.08
CA LYS A 216 -3.68 0.57 -12.73
C LYS A 216 -3.21 1.23 -14.02
N GLU A 217 -4.08 1.22 -15.02
CA GLU A 217 -3.94 2.03 -16.23
C GLU A 217 -4.45 3.45 -15.93
N LEU A 218 -3.59 4.45 -16.12
CA LEU A 218 -3.90 5.86 -15.85
C LEU A 218 -3.86 6.64 -17.16
N ASP A 219 -4.95 7.35 -17.48
CA ASP A 219 -4.99 8.13 -18.70
C ASP A 219 -3.97 9.28 -18.66
N GLY A 220 -3.23 9.48 -19.75
CA GLY A 220 -2.14 10.47 -19.81
C GLY A 220 -0.82 10.03 -19.17
N TYR A 221 -0.73 8.87 -18.53
CA TYR A 221 0.48 8.39 -17.85
C TYR A 221 0.91 7.00 -18.31
N THR A 222 2.21 6.72 -18.20
CA THR A 222 2.82 5.42 -18.45
C THR A 222 3.56 4.96 -17.20
N LEU A 223 3.39 3.69 -16.80
CA LEU A 223 4.15 3.12 -15.70
C LEU A 223 5.64 3.11 -16.05
N LYS A 224 6.46 3.67 -15.17
CA LYS A 224 7.91 3.73 -15.31
C LYS A 224 8.59 2.62 -14.53
N GLU A 225 8.23 2.47 -13.25
CA GLU A 225 8.80 1.45 -12.36
C GLU A 225 7.83 1.04 -11.25
N VAL A 226 8.11 -0.11 -10.64
CA VAL A 226 7.42 -0.60 -9.45
C VAL A 226 8.46 -0.82 -8.36
N GLN A 227 8.21 -0.25 -7.18
CA GLN A 227 9.04 -0.44 -6.00
C GLN A 227 8.29 -1.31 -4.99
N GLY A 228 8.94 -2.38 -4.51
CA GLY A 228 8.30 -3.39 -3.66
C GLY A 228 7.70 -4.56 -4.45
N GLU A 229 7.03 -5.47 -3.75
CA GLU A 229 6.52 -6.73 -4.31
C GLU A 229 5.00 -6.63 -4.54
N VAL A 230 4.57 -6.77 -5.81
CA VAL A 230 3.15 -6.70 -6.21
C VAL A 230 2.34 -7.94 -5.83
N SER A 231 3.00 -9.02 -5.45
CA SER A 231 2.37 -10.25 -4.98
C SER A 231 3.29 -10.97 -4.01
N GLY A 232 2.73 -11.61 -2.98
CA GLY A 232 3.51 -12.28 -1.96
C GLY A 232 2.63 -12.86 -0.87
N LEU A 233 3.22 -13.11 0.30
CA LEU A 233 2.48 -13.46 1.50
C LEU A 233 2.47 -12.25 2.45
N PHE A 234 1.37 -12.05 3.17
CA PHE A 234 1.31 -11.05 4.23
C PHE A 234 2.36 -11.37 5.31
N THR A 235 3.20 -10.41 5.64
CA THR A 235 4.16 -10.51 6.74
C THR A 235 3.62 -9.90 8.03
N LYS A 236 4.30 -10.14 9.15
CA LYS A 236 3.95 -9.52 10.45
C LYS A 236 4.03 -7.99 10.40
N GLU A 237 4.97 -7.44 9.64
CA GLU A 237 5.08 -6.01 9.39
C GLU A 237 4.21 -5.65 8.18
N PRO A 238 3.44 -4.53 8.23
CA PRO A 238 2.74 -4.01 7.06
C PRO A 238 3.71 -3.74 5.92
N GLN A 239 3.31 -4.09 4.70
CA GLN A 239 4.13 -3.95 3.50
C GLN A 239 3.63 -2.80 2.63
N GLU A 240 4.50 -2.31 1.74
CA GLU A 240 4.18 -1.25 0.80
C GLU A 240 4.65 -1.61 -0.61
N VAL A 241 3.86 -1.22 -1.61
CA VAL A 241 4.22 -1.25 -3.03
C VAL A 241 3.92 0.10 -3.65
N ALA A 242 4.86 0.66 -4.41
CA ALA A 242 4.68 1.93 -5.11
C ALA A 242 4.78 1.72 -6.62
N PHE A 243 3.77 2.16 -7.35
CA PHE A 243 3.75 2.26 -8.80
C PHE A 243 4.13 3.69 -9.20
N ILE A 244 5.28 3.86 -9.84
CA ILE A 244 5.81 5.17 -10.25
C ILE A 244 5.48 5.40 -11.73
N TYR A 245 4.80 6.50 -12.02
CA TYR A 245 4.34 6.86 -13.35
C TYR A 245 5.05 8.11 -13.89
N SER A 246 5.11 8.18 -15.22
CA SER A 246 5.56 9.36 -15.96
C SER A 246 4.50 9.80 -16.96
N LYS A 247 4.47 11.11 -17.30
CA LYS A 247 3.54 11.62 -18.32
C LYS A 247 3.85 10.96 -19.68
N SER A 248 2.84 10.42 -20.34
CA SER A 248 2.99 9.73 -21.62
C SER A 248 3.37 10.72 -22.71
N ALA A 249 4.60 10.60 -23.26
CA ALA A 249 5.07 11.49 -24.33
C ALA A 249 4.16 11.45 -25.58
N GLU A 250 3.53 10.31 -25.86
CA GLU A 250 2.57 10.13 -26.96
C GLU A 250 1.24 10.88 -26.76
N LYS A 251 0.97 11.35 -25.53
CA LYS A 251 -0.23 12.13 -25.17
C LYS A 251 0.09 13.60 -24.91
N LEU A 252 1.28 14.07 -25.31
CA LEU A 252 1.63 15.49 -25.27
C LEU A 252 1.21 16.17 -26.57
N GLY A 253 0.45 17.25 -26.45
CA GLY A 253 0.21 18.20 -27.53
C GLY A 253 1.34 19.24 -27.59
N THR A 254 1.56 19.80 -28.78
CA THR A 254 2.53 20.88 -28.98
C THR A 254 1.85 22.09 -29.63
N VAL A 255 2.10 23.28 -29.07
CA VAL A 255 1.70 24.56 -29.65
C VAL A 255 2.97 25.34 -29.96
N THR A 256 3.14 25.75 -31.22
CA THR A 256 4.29 26.58 -31.64
C THR A 256 3.83 27.98 -32.01
N ALA A 257 4.41 29.00 -31.39
CA ALA A 257 4.16 30.40 -31.73
C ALA A 257 5.23 30.92 -32.69
N TYR A 258 4.81 31.49 -33.81
CA TYR A 258 5.66 32.14 -34.80
C TYR A 258 5.43 33.65 -34.75
N TYR A 259 6.51 34.43 -34.82
CA TYR A 259 6.47 35.88 -34.83
C TYR A 259 7.16 36.35 -36.11
N GLN A 260 6.38 36.71 -37.13
CA GLN A 260 6.86 36.87 -38.51
C GLN A 260 6.59 38.26 -39.07
N ASP A 261 7.45 38.74 -39.96
CA ASP A 261 7.17 39.94 -40.76
C ASP A 261 6.16 39.66 -41.89
N GLU A 262 5.72 40.71 -42.61
CA GLU A 262 4.81 40.60 -43.75
C GLU A 262 5.39 39.76 -44.93
N ALA A 263 6.70 39.52 -44.96
CA ALA A 263 7.36 38.65 -45.94
C ALA A 263 7.47 37.18 -45.45
N GLY A 264 7.00 36.89 -44.23
CA GLY A 264 7.05 35.55 -43.62
C GLY A 264 8.39 35.21 -42.97
N ASN A 265 9.29 36.19 -42.77
CA ASN A 265 10.54 35.96 -42.06
C ASN A 265 10.28 36.01 -40.56
N ASP A 266 10.78 35.02 -39.83
CA ASP A 266 10.75 35.02 -38.37
C ASP A 266 11.57 36.19 -37.81
N LEU A 267 10.94 37.03 -37.01
CA LEU A 267 11.58 38.12 -36.25
C LEU A 267 12.35 37.59 -35.04
N GLU A 268 12.02 36.39 -34.58
CA GLU A 268 12.67 35.68 -33.48
C GLU A 268 12.44 34.15 -33.62
N GLU A 269 13.22 33.34 -32.90
CA GLU A 269 13.00 31.89 -32.85
C GLU A 269 11.58 31.52 -32.41
N PRO A 270 10.92 30.54 -33.07
CA PRO A 270 9.58 30.10 -32.70
C PRO A 270 9.52 29.58 -31.26
N MET A 271 8.51 30.02 -30.50
CA MET A 271 8.31 29.58 -29.13
C MET A 271 7.52 28.27 -29.10
N VAL A 272 8.10 27.20 -28.56
CA VAL A 272 7.45 25.89 -28.46
C VAL A 272 6.95 25.65 -27.04
N LYS A 273 5.65 25.39 -26.89
CA LYS A 273 5.02 25.00 -25.63
C LYS A 273 4.47 23.58 -25.75
N ARG A 274 4.70 22.74 -24.73
CA ARG A 274 4.19 21.37 -24.66
C ARG A 274 3.35 21.20 -23.39
N GLY A 275 2.28 20.43 -23.50
CA GLY A 275 1.41 20.08 -22.38
C GLY A 275 0.59 18.83 -22.69
N MET A 276 -0.07 18.28 -21.68
CA MET A 276 -0.92 17.10 -21.88
C MET A 276 -2.13 17.47 -22.74
N VAL A 277 -2.55 16.58 -23.63
CA VAL A 277 -3.79 16.80 -24.39
C VAL A 277 -4.95 17.09 -23.43
N GLY A 278 -5.65 18.20 -23.65
CA GLY A 278 -6.71 18.70 -22.76
C GLY A 278 -6.28 19.72 -21.70
N GLU A 279 -4.98 19.91 -21.44
CA GLU A 279 -4.48 21.02 -20.60
C GLU A 279 -4.63 22.35 -21.34
N ALA A 280 -4.92 23.42 -20.61
CA ALA A 280 -5.03 24.76 -21.18
C ALA A 280 -3.65 25.34 -21.52
N TYR A 281 -3.57 26.06 -22.65
CA TYR A 281 -2.44 26.90 -23.00
C TYR A 281 -2.88 28.33 -23.24
N SER A 282 -1.91 29.23 -23.06
CA SER A 282 -1.98 30.63 -23.43
C SER A 282 -0.64 31.03 -24.05
N ILE A 283 -0.70 31.77 -25.15
CA ILE A 283 0.42 32.31 -25.92
C ILE A 283 0.13 33.80 -26.14
N SER A 284 0.99 34.68 -25.66
CA SER A 284 0.88 36.13 -25.83
C SER A 284 1.63 36.64 -27.06
N GLN A 285 1.16 37.78 -27.58
CA GLN A 285 1.90 38.58 -28.56
C GLN A 285 3.19 39.13 -27.94
N LYS A 286 4.19 39.44 -28.78
CA LYS A 286 5.41 40.16 -28.41
C LYS A 286 5.47 41.53 -29.09
N GLU A 287 6.24 42.46 -28.53
CA GLU A 287 6.56 43.75 -29.15
C GLU A 287 7.93 43.66 -29.86
N PHE A 288 8.05 44.24 -31.07
CA PHE A 288 9.28 44.27 -31.86
C PHE A 288 9.58 45.70 -32.33
N ASP A 289 10.82 46.16 -32.14
CA ASP A 289 11.22 47.53 -32.49
C ASP A 289 11.05 47.82 -33.99
N GLY A 290 10.29 48.87 -34.32
CA GLY A 290 10.04 49.30 -35.70
C GLY A 290 8.98 48.47 -36.44
N TYR A 291 8.27 47.59 -35.73
CA TYR A 291 7.20 46.75 -36.25
C TYR A 291 5.91 46.95 -35.45
N THR A 292 4.76 46.80 -36.10
CA THR A 292 3.44 46.81 -35.46
C THR A 292 2.70 45.52 -35.78
N LEU A 293 2.00 44.94 -34.80
CA LEU A 293 1.20 43.73 -35.02
C LEU A 293 0.07 44.05 -36.01
N LYS A 294 0.03 43.30 -37.10
CA LYS A 294 -0.99 43.41 -38.15
C LYS A 294 -2.08 42.37 -38.00
N ASN A 295 -1.68 41.13 -37.71
CA ASN A 295 -2.60 40.00 -37.76
C ASN A 295 -2.18 38.88 -36.79
N ILE A 296 -3.17 38.14 -36.32
CA ILE A 296 -2.99 36.92 -35.52
C ILE A 296 -3.76 35.80 -36.21
N GLN A 297 -3.09 34.68 -36.44
CA GLN A 297 -3.70 33.49 -37.00
C GLN A 297 -3.52 32.30 -36.05
N GLY A 298 -4.62 31.61 -35.73
CA GLY A 298 -4.65 30.52 -34.77
C GLY A 298 -5.23 30.93 -33.41
N GLU A 299 -5.41 29.94 -32.52
CA GLU A 299 -6.01 30.14 -31.21
C GLU A 299 -4.93 30.54 -30.19
N GLN A 300 -5.00 31.75 -29.64
CA GLN A 300 -4.02 32.22 -28.63
C GLN A 300 -4.21 31.53 -27.26
N ASN A 301 -5.44 31.10 -26.99
CA ASN A 301 -5.82 30.38 -25.79
C ASN A 301 -6.65 29.16 -26.20
N GLY A 302 -6.36 28.01 -25.64
CA GLY A 302 -7.07 26.79 -25.99
C GLY A 302 -6.60 25.60 -25.17
N LEU A 303 -7.01 24.40 -25.57
CA LEU A 303 -6.49 23.16 -25.00
C LEU A 303 -5.47 22.53 -25.96
N PHE A 304 -4.42 21.92 -25.41
CA PHE A 304 -3.49 21.10 -26.18
C PHE A 304 -4.23 19.96 -26.87
N LYS A 305 -3.96 19.75 -28.16
CA LYS A 305 -4.54 18.69 -28.98
C LYS A 305 -3.46 17.67 -29.38
N PRO A 306 -3.86 16.44 -29.78
CA PRO A 306 -2.92 15.46 -30.30
C PRO A 306 -2.19 15.97 -31.56
N GLU A 307 -2.86 16.80 -32.37
CA GLU A 307 -2.26 17.44 -33.53
C GLU A 307 -1.44 18.66 -33.12
N ASN A 308 -0.31 18.89 -33.79
CA ASN A 308 0.48 20.10 -33.58
C ASN A 308 -0.35 21.35 -33.93
N GLN A 309 -0.42 22.26 -32.98
CA GLN A 309 -1.09 23.55 -33.11
C GLN A 309 -0.07 24.65 -33.36
N SER A 310 -0.49 25.73 -34.01
CA SER A 310 0.35 26.91 -34.21
C SER A 310 -0.44 28.20 -34.02
N VAL A 311 0.25 29.23 -33.55
CA VAL A 311 -0.22 30.62 -33.48
C VAL A 311 0.79 31.47 -34.22
N ILE A 312 0.36 32.22 -35.22
CA ILE A 312 1.22 33.06 -36.04
C ILE A 312 0.84 34.51 -35.78
N TYR A 313 1.80 35.30 -35.31
CA TYR A 313 1.72 36.74 -35.17
C TYR A 313 2.45 37.38 -36.35
N THR A 314 1.74 38.13 -37.19
CA THR A 314 2.32 38.82 -38.35
C THR A 314 2.47 40.31 -38.07
N TYR A 315 3.65 40.84 -38.35
CA TYR A 315 4.06 42.20 -38.04
C TYR A 315 4.44 42.98 -39.30
N GLY A 316 3.95 44.22 -39.43
CA GLY A 316 4.32 45.12 -40.51
C GLY A 316 5.34 46.17 -40.06
N ARG A 317 6.28 46.54 -40.93
CA ARG A 317 7.22 47.63 -40.64
C ARG A 317 6.48 48.95 -40.55
N ILE A 318 6.88 49.76 -39.59
CA ILE A 318 6.39 51.14 -39.47
C ILE A 318 7.13 51.97 -40.51
N GLU A 319 6.45 52.36 -41.59
CA GLU A 319 7.02 53.25 -42.61
C GLU A 319 7.22 54.65 -42.00
N LYS A 320 8.46 55.16 -42.05
CA LYS A 320 8.71 56.58 -41.82
C LYS A 320 8.19 57.33 -43.04
N ASP A 321 7.09 58.05 -42.87
CA ASP A 321 6.57 58.94 -43.89
C ASP A 321 7.62 60.04 -44.16
N THR A 322 8.38 59.92 -45.25
CA THR A 322 9.38 60.92 -45.68
C THR A 322 8.77 61.97 -46.59
N SER A 323 7.61 62.50 -46.20
CA SER A 323 7.03 63.68 -46.83
C SER A 323 6.30 64.54 -45.81
N ASP A 324 7.03 65.40 -45.09
CA ASP A 324 6.90 66.86 -45.20
C ASP A 324 7.89 67.53 -44.23
N ASP A 325 8.45 68.65 -44.66
CA ASP A 325 9.39 69.48 -43.90
C ASP A 325 8.59 70.30 -42.86
N SER A 326 8.21 69.69 -41.73
CA SER A 326 7.77 70.44 -40.55
C SER A 326 7.97 69.67 -39.23
N LYS A 327 8.87 70.23 -38.40
CA LYS A 327 9.10 69.97 -36.97
C LYS A 327 9.26 68.53 -36.51
N GLU A 328 10.44 68.23 -35.99
CA GLU A 328 10.63 67.26 -34.91
C GLU A 328 9.43 67.31 -33.95
N THR A 329 8.68 66.22 -33.89
CA THR A 329 7.88 65.93 -32.70
C THR A 329 8.34 64.57 -32.22
N ALA A 330 9.54 64.55 -31.62
CA ALA A 330 9.97 63.42 -30.83
C ALA A 330 8.95 63.27 -29.69
N GLY A 331 8.22 62.15 -29.66
CA GLY A 331 7.49 61.77 -28.47
C GLY A 331 8.48 61.43 -27.35
N SER A 332 8.06 61.63 -26.11
CA SER A 332 8.88 61.31 -24.95
C SER A 332 8.91 59.81 -24.64
N ASN A 333 9.66 59.42 -23.62
CA ASN A 333 9.62 58.06 -23.11
C ASN A 333 8.58 57.87 -22.01
N VAL A 334 8.07 56.65 -21.87
CA VAL A 334 7.30 56.18 -20.72
C VAL A 334 8.22 55.24 -19.94
N THR A 335 8.56 55.62 -18.71
CA THR A 335 9.33 54.75 -17.81
C THR A 335 8.39 54.04 -16.84
N ILE A 336 8.41 52.71 -16.88
CA ILE A 336 7.57 51.83 -16.06
C ILE A 336 8.41 51.26 -14.93
N TYR A 337 8.00 51.54 -13.69
CA TYR A 337 8.62 50.99 -12.49
C TYR A 337 7.78 49.86 -11.90
N TYR A 338 8.45 48.81 -11.43
CA TYR A 338 7.84 47.68 -10.73
C TYR A 338 8.34 47.69 -9.28
N GLN A 339 7.47 48.07 -8.34
CA GLN A 339 7.88 48.29 -6.95
C GLN A 339 6.88 47.73 -5.95
N ASP A 340 7.33 47.50 -4.71
CA ASP A 340 6.46 47.15 -3.59
C ASP A 340 5.74 48.39 -3.00
N GLU A 341 4.89 48.16 -1.99
CA GLU A 341 4.16 49.22 -1.29
C GLU A 341 5.08 50.25 -0.60
N ASN A 342 6.33 49.90 -0.32
CA ASN A 342 7.32 50.75 0.31
C ASN A 342 8.20 51.50 -0.72
N GLY A 343 8.00 51.27 -2.02
CA GLY A 343 8.77 51.87 -3.10
C GLY A 343 10.08 51.14 -3.44
N ASN A 344 10.28 49.91 -2.96
CA ASN A 344 11.45 49.12 -3.32
C ASN A 344 11.28 48.51 -4.71
N GLU A 345 12.30 48.61 -5.57
CA GLU A 345 12.29 48.02 -6.91
C GLU A 345 12.28 46.47 -6.83
N LEU A 346 11.27 45.86 -7.45
CA LEU A 346 11.07 44.40 -7.49
C LEU A 346 11.54 43.78 -8.80
N ALA A 347 11.59 44.56 -9.87
CA ALA A 347 12.11 44.15 -11.17
C ALA A 347 12.63 45.38 -11.93
N GLN A 348 13.58 45.15 -12.83
CA GLN A 348 14.18 46.22 -13.63
C GLN A 348 13.11 47.04 -14.36
N GLN A 349 13.22 48.37 -14.23
CA GLN A 349 12.38 49.33 -14.94
C GLN A 349 12.40 49.12 -16.46
N VAL A 350 11.29 49.43 -17.12
CA VAL A 350 11.17 49.34 -18.58
C VAL A 350 10.97 50.74 -19.15
N VAL A 351 11.80 51.13 -20.11
CA VAL A 351 11.66 52.42 -20.80
C VAL A 351 11.08 52.14 -22.18
N LYS A 352 9.84 52.57 -22.42
CA LYS A 352 9.21 52.53 -23.74
C LYS A 352 9.37 53.89 -24.43
N ASN A 353 9.70 53.91 -25.72
CA ASN A 353 9.81 55.14 -26.51
C ASN A 353 8.73 55.10 -27.61
N GLY A 354 8.08 56.23 -27.87
CA GLY A 354 7.08 56.33 -28.92
C GLY A 354 6.92 57.75 -29.45
N LEU A 355 6.10 57.91 -30.49
CA LEU A 355 5.82 59.21 -31.11
C LEU A 355 4.60 59.88 -30.48
N LEU A 356 4.52 61.22 -30.53
CA LEU A 356 3.42 61.98 -29.95
C LEU A 356 2.04 61.46 -30.45
N GLY A 357 1.14 61.15 -29.53
CA GLY A 357 -0.21 60.64 -29.82
C GLY A 357 -0.28 59.13 -30.11
N GLN A 358 0.85 58.41 -30.13
CA GLN A 358 0.85 56.95 -30.22
C GLN A 358 0.40 56.35 -28.88
N ALA A 359 -0.47 55.34 -28.91
CA ALA A 359 -0.88 54.65 -27.70
C ALA A 359 0.24 53.74 -27.16
N TYR A 360 0.35 53.62 -25.84
CA TYR A 360 1.17 52.64 -25.14
C TYR A 360 0.32 51.85 -24.14
N THR A 361 0.77 50.63 -23.85
CA THR A 361 0.21 49.77 -22.79
C THR A 361 1.32 49.33 -21.84
N VAL A 362 0.93 49.07 -20.59
CA VAL A 362 1.85 48.71 -19.51
C VAL A 362 1.81 47.20 -19.31
N ASP A 363 2.94 46.52 -19.51
CA ASP A 363 3.06 45.08 -19.30
C ASP A 363 3.21 44.76 -17.80
N ILE A 364 2.25 44.03 -17.25
CA ILE A 364 2.28 43.56 -15.86
C ILE A 364 3.23 42.34 -15.81
N LYS A 365 4.26 42.43 -14.96
CA LYS A 365 5.24 41.34 -14.78
C LYS A 365 4.73 40.34 -13.75
N ASP A 366 4.89 39.05 -14.05
CA ASP A 366 4.77 37.99 -13.06
C ASP A 366 6.03 37.98 -12.18
N ILE A 367 5.88 38.35 -10.90
CA ILE A 367 6.98 38.48 -9.94
C ILE A 367 6.77 37.43 -8.84
N PRO A 368 7.64 36.42 -8.71
CA PRO A 368 7.46 35.32 -7.75
C PRO A 368 7.23 35.82 -6.31
N GLY A 369 6.12 35.41 -5.72
CA GLY A 369 5.74 35.78 -4.34
C GLY A 369 5.08 37.16 -4.21
N TYR A 370 4.71 37.81 -5.31
CA TYR A 370 4.05 39.12 -5.32
C TYR A 370 2.85 39.11 -6.28
N SER A 371 1.81 39.90 -5.97
CA SER A 371 0.65 40.12 -6.85
C SER A 371 0.47 41.61 -7.11
N LEU A 372 0.09 42.00 -8.34
CA LEU A 372 -0.22 43.39 -8.66
C LEU A 372 -1.36 43.90 -7.78
N LYS A 373 -1.12 45.01 -7.08
CA LYS A 373 -2.12 45.72 -6.29
C LYS A 373 -2.85 46.75 -7.13
N GLU A 374 -2.07 47.65 -7.74
CA GLU A 374 -2.56 48.80 -8.49
C GLU A 374 -1.49 49.27 -9.47
N ILE A 375 -1.91 49.99 -10.50
CA ILE A 375 -1.02 50.81 -11.34
C ILE A 375 -1.35 52.26 -11.02
N LYS A 376 -0.33 53.03 -10.63
CA LYS A 376 -0.41 54.47 -10.49
C LYS A 376 -0.20 55.07 -11.88
N ASP A 377 -1.13 55.95 -12.26
CA ASP A 377 -1.46 56.38 -13.63
C ASP A 377 -2.24 55.31 -14.43
N ASP A 378 -2.58 55.64 -15.68
CA ASP A 378 -3.42 54.79 -16.53
C ASP A 378 -2.65 53.54 -17.00
N HIS A 379 -3.35 52.38 -17.06
CA HIS A 379 -2.79 51.11 -17.57
C HIS A 379 -2.44 51.16 -19.07
N SER A 380 -2.83 52.26 -19.73
CA SER A 380 -2.59 52.59 -21.12
C SER A 380 -2.74 54.11 -21.31
N GLY A 381 -1.94 54.74 -22.17
CA GLY A 381 -2.09 56.16 -22.49
C GLY A 381 -1.54 56.47 -23.88
N GLU A 382 -1.49 57.75 -24.26
CA GLU A 382 -0.77 58.20 -25.45
C GLU A 382 0.56 58.86 -25.06
N TYR A 383 1.60 58.70 -25.88
CA TYR A 383 2.87 59.40 -25.67
C TYR A 383 2.66 60.90 -25.83
N VAL A 384 3.00 61.67 -24.79
CA VAL A 384 2.94 63.14 -24.80
C VAL A 384 4.34 63.75 -24.95
N GLU A 385 4.44 65.08 -25.02
CA GLU A 385 5.71 65.79 -25.24
C GLU A 385 6.69 65.61 -24.06
N ASN A 386 6.17 65.34 -22.86
CA ASN A 386 6.96 65.14 -21.62
C ASN A 386 7.10 63.65 -21.26
N ASN A 387 8.23 63.30 -20.63
CA ASN A 387 8.46 61.94 -20.13
C ASN A 387 7.36 61.56 -19.13
N GLN A 388 6.75 60.41 -19.39
CA GLN A 388 5.70 59.84 -18.57
C GLN A 388 6.29 58.76 -17.67
N VAL A 389 5.73 58.62 -16.47
CA VAL A 389 6.11 57.58 -15.52
C VAL A 389 4.87 56.79 -15.18
N VAL A 390 4.98 55.47 -15.22
CA VAL A 390 3.92 54.56 -14.74
C VAL A 390 4.52 53.69 -13.64
N ILE A 391 3.79 53.50 -12.55
CA ILE A 391 4.28 52.70 -11.42
C ILE A 391 3.31 51.56 -11.15
N CYS A 392 3.77 50.32 -11.39
CA CYS A 392 3.08 49.11 -10.98
C CYS A 392 3.45 48.78 -9.52
N VAL A 393 2.47 48.84 -8.62
CA VAL A 393 2.65 48.54 -7.20
C VAL A 393 2.21 47.11 -6.92
N TYR A 394 3.07 46.32 -6.29
CA TYR A 394 2.82 44.92 -5.94
C TYR A 394 2.74 44.71 -4.43
N ILE A 395 1.88 43.80 -3.99
CA ILE A 395 1.80 43.31 -2.61
C ILE A 395 2.48 41.95 -2.53
N LYS A 396 3.29 41.74 -1.50
CA LYS A 396 3.89 40.44 -1.20
C LYS A 396 2.80 39.46 -0.76
N GLN A 397 2.73 38.31 -1.42
CA GLN A 397 1.87 37.22 -1.01
C GLN A 397 2.59 36.42 0.07
N ASP A 398 2.00 36.36 1.27
CA ASP A 398 2.46 35.41 2.27
C ASP A 398 2.24 34.00 1.72
N ALA A 399 3.24 33.12 1.88
CA ALA A 399 3.11 31.72 1.49
C ALA A 399 1.93 31.12 2.26
N VAL A 400 0.80 30.93 1.58
CA VAL A 400 -0.36 30.28 2.15
C VAL A 400 0.02 28.82 2.41
N SER A 401 0.35 28.54 3.66
CA SER A 401 0.29 27.20 4.21
C SER A 401 -1.14 26.73 4.07
N ILE A 402 -1.36 25.69 3.27
CA ILE A 402 -2.68 25.09 3.10
C ILE A 402 -3.02 24.38 4.42
N THR A 403 -3.68 25.12 5.32
CA THR A 403 -4.39 24.52 6.46
C THR A 403 -5.86 24.52 6.10
N ASN A 404 -6.39 23.32 5.84
CA ASN A 404 -7.81 23.07 5.68
C ASN A 404 -8.60 23.66 6.85
N GLN A 405 -9.47 24.63 6.58
CA GLN A 405 -10.69 24.82 7.38
C GLN A 405 -11.88 25.18 6.50
N THR A 406 -12.82 24.24 6.50
CA THR A 406 -14.25 24.32 6.22
C THR A 406 -14.87 25.63 6.73
N ILE A 407 -15.74 26.28 5.95
CA ILE A 407 -16.97 26.93 6.43
C ILE A 407 -18.03 26.93 5.31
N ILE A 408 -19.25 26.60 5.74
CA ILE A 408 -20.52 26.52 5.04
C ILE A 408 -21.08 27.93 4.80
N GLN A 409 -21.62 28.24 3.62
CA GLN A 409 -23.03 28.64 3.43
C GLN A 409 -23.44 28.91 1.96
N SER A 410 -24.63 28.38 1.66
CA SER A 410 -25.54 28.47 0.50
C SER A 410 -25.66 29.83 -0.21
N PRO A 411 -26.03 29.87 -1.51
CA PRO A 411 -27.46 30.05 -1.82
C PRO A 411 -28.01 29.27 -3.04
N GLU A 412 -29.27 28.83 -2.86
CA GLU A 412 -30.44 28.83 -3.78
C GLU A 412 -30.46 28.10 -5.15
N LYS A 413 -31.49 27.24 -5.32
CA LYS A 413 -31.90 26.47 -6.52
C LYS A 413 -32.43 27.38 -7.64
N ILE A 414 -32.42 26.98 -8.93
CA ILE A 414 -33.43 26.19 -9.71
C ILE A 414 -32.96 26.25 -11.22
N PRO A 415 -33.33 25.38 -12.20
CA PRO A 415 -34.06 24.09 -12.21
C PRO A 415 -33.26 22.91 -12.81
N LEU A 416 -33.72 21.69 -12.51
CA LEU A 416 -33.46 20.51 -13.35
C LEU A 416 -34.36 20.53 -14.59
N LEU A 417 -33.76 20.35 -15.76
CA LEU A 417 -34.42 19.81 -16.95
C LEU A 417 -33.56 18.64 -17.47
N GLY A 418 -34.17 17.48 -17.67
CA GLY A 418 -33.54 16.41 -18.47
C GLY A 418 -33.47 15.03 -17.82
N GLU A 419 -34.59 14.55 -17.28
CA GLU A 419 -34.83 13.13 -17.07
C GLU A 419 -34.89 12.42 -18.43
N SER A 420 -33.80 11.79 -18.88
CA SER A 420 -33.79 10.71 -19.89
C SER A 420 -32.39 10.12 -20.07
N GLY A 421 -32.07 9.09 -19.29
CA GLY A 421 -30.82 8.34 -19.46
C GLY A 421 -30.67 7.08 -18.61
N LYS A 422 -31.55 6.86 -17.62
CA LYS A 422 -31.47 5.71 -16.70
C LYS A 422 -32.41 4.54 -17.02
N ARG A 423 -32.82 4.34 -18.29
CA ARG A 423 -33.57 3.14 -18.72
C ARG A 423 -33.01 2.38 -19.93
N ILE A 424 -31.81 2.71 -20.40
CA ILE A 424 -31.19 2.00 -21.55
C ILE A 424 -30.11 0.98 -21.12
N LEU A 425 -29.50 1.11 -19.92
CA LEU A 425 -28.44 0.19 -19.50
C LEU A 425 -28.92 -1.12 -18.83
N GLN A 426 -30.20 -1.23 -18.46
CA GLN A 426 -30.75 -2.48 -17.90
C GLN A 426 -31.33 -3.43 -18.96
N ILE A 427 -31.53 -2.98 -20.21
CA ILE A 427 -32.06 -3.82 -21.29
C ILE A 427 -30.93 -4.49 -22.10
N ILE A 428 -29.72 -3.91 -22.15
CA ILE A 428 -28.57 -4.50 -22.87
C ILE A 428 -27.95 -5.67 -22.08
N GLY A 429 -27.95 -5.61 -20.74
CA GLY A 429 -27.43 -6.69 -19.89
C GLY A 429 -28.24 -8.00 -19.96
N ALA A 430 -29.56 -7.91 -20.17
CA ALA A 430 -30.43 -9.09 -20.27
C ALA A 430 -30.29 -9.83 -21.61
N ILE A 431 -29.96 -9.13 -22.70
CA ILE A 431 -29.80 -9.72 -24.03
C ILE A 431 -28.47 -10.49 -24.12
N ILE A 432 -27.41 -10.02 -23.46
CA ILE A 432 -26.11 -10.71 -23.41
C ILE A 432 -26.18 -11.99 -22.56
N LEU A 433 -26.94 -11.97 -21.45
CA LEU A 433 -27.12 -13.17 -20.62
C LEU A 433 -27.94 -14.26 -21.32
N ALA A 434 -28.95 -13.89 -22.11
CA ALA A 434 -29.77 -14.83 -22.88
C ALA A 434 -29.01 -15.47 -24.07
N ALA A 435 -28.10 -14.72 -24.71
CA ALA A 435 -27.22 -15.23 -25.77
C ALA A 435 -26.19 -16.23 -25.24
N LEU A 436 -25.65 -16.02 -24.04
CA LEU A 436 -24.69 -16.93 -23.41
C LEU A 436 -25.35 -18.24 -22.93
N LEU A 437 -26.58 -18.18 -22.43
CA LEU A 437 -27.33 -19.38 -22.04
C LEU A 437 -27.73 -20.25 -23.24
N THR A 438 -28.13 -19.64 -24.36
CA THR A 438 -28.46 -20.37 -25.59
C THR A 438 -27.22 -21.02 -26.22
N PHE A 439 -26.06 -20.33 -26.20
CA PHE A 439 -24.80 -20.92 -26.67
C PHE A 439 -24.34 -22.10 -25.80
N TYR A 440 -24.52 -22.01 -24.48
CA TYR A 440 -24.18 -23.09 -23.55
C TYR A 440 -25.07 -24.33 -23.74
N ILE A 441 -26.38 -24.16 -23.95
CA ILE A 441 -27.31 -25.27 -24.18
C ILE A 441 -27.06 -25.97 -25.53
N VAL A 442 -26.74 -25.21 -26.59
CA VAL A 442 -26.42 -25.77 -27.91
C VAL A 442 -25.09 -26.55 -27.88
N LYS A 443 -24.08 -26.06 -27.15
CA LYS A 443 -22.78 -26.75 -27.00
C LYS A 443 -22.90 -28.04 -26.18
N LYS A 444 -23.81 -28.09 -25.20
CA LYS A 444 -24.04 -29.30 -24.39
C LYS A 444 -24.81 -30.39 -25.15
N ARG A 445 -25.73 -30.03 -26.05
CA ARG A 445 -26.48 -31.01 -26.88
C ARG A 445 -25.64 -31.63 -28.02
N LYS A 446 -24.64 -30.91 -28.55
CA LYS A 446 -23.71 -31.48 -29.56
C LYS A 446 -22.70 -32.49 -28.99
N LYS A 447 -22.65 -32.66 -27.67
CA LYS A 447 -21.74 -33.60 -26.99
C LYS A 447 -22.46 -34.88 -26.52
N SER A 448 -23.76 -35.02 -26.79
CA SER A 448 -24.55 -36.22 -26.42
C SER A 448 -25.34 -36.80 -27.60
N MET A 449 -24.88 -36.60 -28.83
CA MET A 449 -25.31 -37.37 -30.01
C MET A 449 -24.11 -38.02 -30.67
#